data_AF-A0A919QMC7-F1
#
_entry.id   AF-A0A919QMC7-F1
#
_cell.length_a   1.000
_cell.length_b   1.000
_cell.length_c   1.000
_cell.angle_alpha   90.00
_cell.angle_beta   90.00
_cell.angle_gamma   90.00
#
_symmetry.space_group_name_H-M   'P 1'
#
loop_
_entity.id
_entity.type
_entity.pdbx_description
1 polymer ?
#
loop_
_entity_poly.entity_id
_entity_poly.type
_entity_poly.pdbx_seq_one_letter_code
_entity_poly.pdbx_strand_id
1 'polypeptide(L)'
;MRKLVACVALGLLTSCGYGVAQRVAPSFAEMEQVVGTAAPDDGTTAHPQKIGKIEFRDIYREGDRVHFQVGEAVTGVDPYGYVWSPTHAPIDDTNPSVASSFEHIQGPWYHWTDEY
;
A
#
# COMPACT_ATOMS: atom_id res chain seq x y z
N MET A 1 -21.80 -25.25 48.10
CA MET A 1 -20.69 -25.26 47.11
C MET A 1 -21.27 -25.02 45.71
N ARG A 2 -21.17 -23.80 45.16
CA ARG A 2 -21.62 -23.48 43.80
C ARG A 2 -20.39 -23.44 42.88
N LYS A 3 -20.44 -24.25 41.82
CA LYS A 3 -19.34 -24.45 40.87
C LYS A 3 -19.29 -23.31 39.85
N LEU A 4 -18.05 -22.91 39.58
CA LEU A 4 -17.53 -21.97 38.59
C LEU A 4 -18.23 -21.99 37.23
N VAL A 5 -18.50 -20.79 36.70
CA VAL A 5 -18.42 -20.52 35.25
C VAL A 5 -17.71 -19.18 35.09
N ALA A 6 -16.41 -19.22 34.86
CA ALA A 6 -15.64 -18.08 34.39
C ALA A 6 -15.52 -18.22 32.87
N CYS A 7 -16.37 -17.52 32.13
CA CYS A 7 -16.18 -17.33 30.70
C CYS A 7 -14.97 -16.42 30.51
N VAL A 8 -13.81 -17.01 30.24
CA VAL A 8 -12.66 -16.28 29.73
C VAL A 8 -13.02 -15.85 28.32
N ALA A 9 -13.47 -14.61 28.18
CA ALA A 9 -13.63 -13.98 26.89
C ALA A 9 -12.24 -13.90 26.25
N LEU A 10 -11.98 -14.78 25.28
CA LEU A 10 -10.84 -14.66 24.38
C LEU A 10 -11.01 -13.33 23.62
N GLY A 11 -10.27 -12.31 24.06
CA GLY A 11 -10.08 -11.10 23.28
C GLY A 11 -9.30 -11.47 22.03
N LEU A 12 -10.01 -11.61 20.91
CA LEU A 12 -9.41 -11.63 19.58
C LEU A 12 -8.74 -10.28 19.37
N LEU A 13 -7.42 -10.23 19.57
CA LEU A 13 -6.58 -9.13 19.13
C LEU A 13 -6.50 -9.18 17.60
N THR A 14 -7.55 -8.74 16.92
CA THR A 14 -7.45 -8.34 15.52
C THR A 14 -6.79 -6.96 15.46
N SER A 15 -5.48 -6.90 15.71
CA SER A 15 -4.69 -5.74 15.27
C SER A 15 -4.35 -5.89 13.78
N CYS A 16 -5.39 -6.05 12.96
CA CYS A 16 -5.24 -6.10 11.50
C CYS A 16 -5.23 -4.66 10.98
N GLY A 17 -4.09 -4.16 10.51
CA GLY A 17 -3.97 -3.14 9.46
C GLY A 17 -4.65 -1.77 9.60
N TYR A 18 -5.40 -1.51 10.67
CA TYR A 18 -6.36 -0.41 10.81
C TYR A 18 -5.74 0.99 10.73
N GLY A 19 -4.41 1.11 10.85
CA GLY A 19 -3.72 2.40 10.94
C GLY A 19 -3.31 3.02 9.60
N VAL A 20 -3.02 2.22 8.56
CA VAL A 20 -2.42 2.72 7.32
C VAL A 20 -3.51 3.00 6.28
N ALA A 21 -4.41 2.03 6.04
CA ALA A 21 -5.55 2.16 5.13
C ALA A 21 -6.44 3.38 5.46
N GLN A 22 -6.73 3.64 6.74
CA GLN A 22 -7.56 4.79 7.15
C GLN A 22 -6.89 6.15 6.91
N ARG A 23 -5.56 6.22 6.86
CA ARG A 23 -4.83 7.49 6.65
C ARG A 23 -4.80 7.89 5.18
N VAL A 24 -4.70 6.92 4.28
CA VAL A 24 -4.62 7.15 2.82
C VAL A 24 -5.99 7.25 2.16
N ALA A 25 -7.01 6.55 2.69
CA ALA A 25 -8.32 6.49 2.06
C ALA A 25 -8.94 7.86 1.70
N PRO A 26 -8.81 8.91 2.54
CA PRO A 26 -9.30 10.25 2.19
C PRO A 26 -8.60 10.88 0.98
N SER A 27 -7.39 10.44 0.64
CA SER A 27 -6.57 10.98 -0.45
C SER A 27 -6.72 10.21 -1.77
N PHE A 28 -7.44 9.07 -1.79
CA PHE A 28 -7.54 8.26 -3.01
C PHE A 28 -8.14 9.02 -4.20
N ALA A 29 -9.17 9.83 -3.99
CA ALA A 29 -9.75 10.61 -5.09
C ALA A 29 -8.75 11.58 -5.73
N GLU A 30 -7.84 12.17 -4.93
CA GLU A 30 -6.78 13.04 -5.41
C GLU A 30 -5.66 12.23 -6.07
N MET A 31 -5.33 11.06 -5.52
CA MET A 31 -4.34 10.14 -6.11
C MET A 31 -4.81 9.59 -7.47
N GLU A 32 -6.10 9.26 -7.63
CA GLU A 32 -6.67 8.82 -8.92
C GLU A 32 -6.58 9.92 -10.00
N GLN A 33 -6.65 11.20 -9.63
CA GLN A 33 -6.41 12.29 -10.57
C GLN A 33 -4.97 12.27 -11.08
N VAL A 34 -4.00 11.94 -10.21
CA VAL A 34 -2.59 11.81 -10.58
C VAL A 34 -2.34 10.59 -11.48
N VAL A 35 -3.03 9.47 -11.23
CA VAL A 35 -2.99 8.29 -12.10
C VAL A 35 -3.33 8.65 -13.55
N GLY A 36 -4.34 9.50 -13.76
CA GLY A 36 -4.76 9.94 -15.09
C GLY A 36 -3.73 10.82 -15.81
N THR A 37 -2.84 11.47 -15.07
CA THR A 37 -1.75 12.32 -15.59
C THR A 37 -0.40 11.62 -15.66
N ALA A 38 -0.25 10.48 -14.98
CA ALA A 38 0.93 9.62 -15.06
C ALA A 38 0.95 8.93 -16.43
N ALA A 39 1.48 9.65 -17.41
CA ALA A 39 1.54 9.23 -18.80
C ALA A 39 2.41 7.97 -18.99
N PRO A 40 2.16 7.18 -20.05
CA PRO A 40 2.78 5.86 -20.21
C PRO A 40 4.28 5.87 -20.52
N ASP A 41 4.91 7.00 -20.89
CA ASP A 41 6.19 6.97 -21.61
C ASP A 41 7.23 8.02 -21.18
N ASP A 42 7.02 8.74 -20.10
CA ASP A 42 7.86 9.91 -19.77
C ASP A 42 8.98 9.56 -18.79
N GLY A 43 8.93 8.37 -18.19
CA GLY A 43 9.85 7.99 -17.13
C GLY A 43 9.68 8.89 -15.91
N THR A 44 8.82 8.44 -14.99
CA THR A 44 8.89 8.82 -13.57
C THR A 44 8.56 10.30 -13.29
N THR A 45 7.48 10.56 -12.55
CA THR A 45 7.37 11.83 -11.80
C THR A 45 8.31 11.72 -10.61
N ALA A 46 9.63 11.76 -10.86
CA ALA A 46 10.70 11.45 -9.91
C ALA A 46 10.91 12.54 -8.83
N HIS A 47 9.85 13.26 -8.50
CA HIS A 47 9.90 14.37 -7.58
C HIS A 47 8.93 14.10 -6.43
N PRO A 48 9.38 14.30 -5.18
CA PRO A 48 8.50 14.20 -4.04
C PRO A 48 7.26 15.07 -4.25
N GLN A 49 6.10 14.43 -4.17
CA GLN A 49 4.81 15.07 -4.38
C GLN A 49 3.91 14.80 -3.18
N LYS A 50 3.35 15.88 -2.63
CA LYS A 50 2.31 15.78 -1.61
C LYS A 50 0.95 15.64 -2.29
N ILE A 51 0.23 14.56 -1.99
CA ILE A 51 -1.16 14.36 -2.41
C ILE A 51 -2.00 14.19 -1.14
N GLY A 52 -2.96 15.09 -0.96
CA GLY A 52 -3.68 15.25 0.29
C GLY A 52 -2.77 15.42 1.50
N LYS A 53 -2.74 14.40 2.38
CA LYS A 53 -1.93 14.42 3.61
C LYS A 53 -0.65 13.59 3.55
N ILE A 54 -0.38 12.94 2.42
CA ILE A 54 0.74 12.01 2.27
C ILE A 54 1.75 12.62 1.31
N GLU A 55 3.02 12.54 1.71
CA GLU A 55 4.16 12.86 0.86
C GLU A 55 4.64 11.58 0.21
N PHE A 56 4.56 11.54 -1.12
CA PHE A 56 5.07 10.46 -1.94
C PHE A 56 6.43 10.86 -2.45
N ARG A 57 7.39 9.94 -2.38
CA ARG A 57 8.73 10.18 -2.91
C ARG A 57 8.78 10.04 -4.41
N ASP A 58 8.07 9.03 -4.91
CA ASP A 58 8.02 8.72 -6.32
C ASP A 58 6.62 8.22 -6.70
N ILE A 59 6.24 8.53 -7.93
CA ILE A 59 5.01 8.06 -8.56
C ILE A 59 5.37 7.60 -9.97
N TYR A 60 5.31 6.30 -10.17
CA TYR A 60 5.70 5.66 -11.42
C TYR A 60 4.69 4.61 -11.89
N ARG A 61 4.69 4.32 -13.18
CA ARG A 61 3.82 3.33 -13.80
C ARG A 61 4.63 2.09 -14.16
N GLU A 62 4.11 0.92 -13.81
CA GLU A 62 4.65 -0.38 -14.22
C GLU A 62 3.53 -1.19 -14.86
N GLY A 63 3.60 -1.36 -16.18
CA GLY A 63 2.53 -1.97 -16.95
C GLY A 63 1.21 -1.20 -16.78
N ASP A 64 0.18 -1.87 -16.26
CA ASP A 64 -1.13 -1.29 -15.99
C ASP A 64 -1.29 -0.72 -14.57
N ARG A 65 -0.24 -0.81 -13.74
CA ARG A 65 -0.23 -0.37 -12.34
C ARG A 65 0.45 0.98 -12.18
N VAL A 66 0.00 1.76 -11.20
CA VAL A 66 0.68 2.99 -10.79
C VAL A 66 1.08 2.87 -9.32
N HIS A 67 2.37 2.99 -9.05
CA HIS A 67 2.98 2.89 -7.73
C HIS A 67 3.16 4.29 -7.14
N PHE A 68 2.79 4.44 -5.87
CA PHE A 68 2.94 5.64 -5.06
C PHE A 68 3.86 5.29 -3.89
N GLN A 69 5.16 5.52 -4.05
CA GLN A 69 6.18 5.13 -3.08
C GLN A 69 6.25 6.15 -1.92
N VAL A 70 6.27 5.65 -0.68
CA VAL A 70 6.40 6.45 0.54
C VAL A 70 7.77 6.24 1.19
N GLY A 71 8.20 4.98 1.38
CA GLY A 71 9.48 4.61 1.98
C GLY A 71 10.64 4.54 0.97
N GLU A 72 11.86 4.85 1.40
CA GLU A 72 13.08 4.58 0.63
C GLU A 72 13.43 3.09 0.68
N ALA A 73 14.08 2.59 -0.38
CA ALA A 73 14.98 1.44 -0.27
C ALA A 73 16.30 1.93 0.38
N VAL A 74 16.30 2.09 1.69
CA VAL A 74 17.53 2.33 2.47
C VAL A 74 18.11 0.97 2.85
N THR A 75 19.42 0.86 3.06
CA THR A 75 20.00 -0.37 3.61
C THR A 75 19.27 -0.80 4.89
N GLY A 76 18.52 -1.90 4.82
CA GLY A 76 17.74 -2.45 5.92
C GLY A 76 16.34 -1.85 6.12
N VAL A 77 15.82 -1.06 5.18
CA VAL A 77 14.42 -0.61 5.15
C VAL A 77 13.87 -0.89 3.77
N ASP A 78 12.89 -1.77 3.71
CA ASP A 78 12.24 -2.08 2.45
C ASP A 78 11.30 -0.95 2.00
N PRO A 79 11.29 -0.61 0.71
CA PRO A 79 10.37 0.37 0.19
C PRO A 79 8.93 -0.13 0.35
N TYR A 80 8.03 0.82 0.59
CA TYR A 80 6.60 0.56 0.71
C TYR A 80 5.78 1.74 0.20
N GLY A 81 4.52 1.49 -0.08
CA GLY A 81 3.60 2.50 -0.59
C GLY A 81 2.23 1.95 -0.94
N TYR A 82 1.65 2.51 -1.99
CA TYR A 82 0.34 2.11 -2.49
C TYR A 82 0.38 1.88 -3.98
N VAL A 83 -0.46 0.95 -4.44
CA VAL A 83 -0.58 0.60 -5.84
C VAL A 83 -2.03 0.79 -6.28
N TRP A 84 -2.20 1.50 -7.39
CA TRP A 84 -3.44 1.54 -8.15
C TRP A 84 -3.38 0.51 -9.27
N SER A 85 -4.27 -0.49 -9.23
CA SER A 85 -4.36 -1.56 -10.22
C SER A 85 -5.83 -1.79 -10.59
N PRO A 86 -6.31 -1.21 -11.71
CA PRO A 86 -7.73 -1.19 -12.04
C PRO A 86 -8.21 -2.46 -12.74
N THR A 87 -7.30 -3.17 -13.43
CA THR A 87 -7.64 -4.28 -14.32
C THR A 87 -7.73 -5.60 -13.58
N HIS A 88 -6.75 -5.84 -12.70
CA HIS A 88 -6.63 -7.08 -11.94
C HIS A 88 -5.92 -6.82 -10.61
N ALA A 89 -6.10 -7.73 -9.65
CA ALA A 89 -5.31 -7.72 -8.43
C ALA A 89 -3.82 -7.90 -8.78
N PRO A 90 -2.91 -7.15 -8.14
CA PRO A 90 -1.50 -7.46 -8.16
C PRO A 90 -1.26 -8.86 -7.63
N ILE A 91 -0.24 -9.53 -8.17
CA ILE A 91 0.18 -10.86 -7.72
C ILE A 91 1.46 -10.63 -6.93
N ASP A 92 1.52 -11.17 -5.72
CA ASP A 92 2.76 -11.22 -4.93
C ASP A 92 3.83 -11.92 -5.76
N ASP A 93 4.99 -11.27 -5.90
CA ASP A 93 6.10 -11.83 -6.65
C ASP A 93 7.29 -12.12 -5.74
N THR A 94 8.04 -13.14 -6.10
CA THR A 94 9.27 -13.50 -5.41
C THR A 94 10.34 -13.64 -6.47
N ASN A 95 11.06 -12.55 -6.69
CA ASN A 95 12.32 -12.56 -7.40
C ASN A 95 13.42 -12.98 -6.40
N PRO A 96 14.47 -13.72 -6.80
CA PRO A 96 15.61 -14.02 -5.90
C PRO A 96 16.25 -12.81 -5.21
N SER A 97 15.94 -11.57 -5.61
CA SER A 97 16.45 -10.35 -5.00
C SER A 97 15.42 -9.46 -4.32
N VAL A 98 14.11 -9.71 -4.52
CA VAL A 98 13.01 -8.90 -3.95
C VAL A 98 11.75 -9.77 -3.85
N ALA A 99 11.07 -9.74 -2.71
CA ALA A 99 9.71 -10.26 -2.57
C ALA A 99 8.72 -9.10 -2.41
N SER A 100 7.80 -8.92 -3.36
CA SER A 100 6.76 -7.90 -3.27
C SER A 100 5.47 -8.50 -2.71
N SER A 101 4.84 -7.82 -1.75
CA SER A 101 3.53 -8.19 -1.21
C SER A 101 2.49 -7.09 -1.44
N PHE A 102 1.24 -7.49 -1.71
CA PHE A 102 0.14 -6.57 -1.99
C PHE A 102 -1.10 -6.87 -1.12
N GLU A 103 -1.44 -5.95 -0.21
CA GLU A 103 -2.65 -6.05 0.63
C GLU A 103 -3.76 -5.17 0.06
N HIS A 104 -4.94 -5.76 -0.22
CA HIS A 104 -6.08 -4.98 -0.74
C HIS A 104 -6.62 -3.99 0.28
N ILE A 105 -6.87 -2.75 -0.15
CA ILE A 105 -7.48 -1.70 0.69
C ILE A 105 -8.94 -1.49 0.27
N GLN A 106 -9.18 -0.96 -0.93
CA GLN A 106 -10.51 -0.73 -1.48
C GLN A 106 -10.46 -0.47 -2.98
N GLY A 107 -11.48 -0.89 -3.72
CA GLY A 107 -11.54 -0.65 -5.17
C GLY A 107 -10.24 -1.10 -5.86
N PRO A 108 -9.59 -0.25 -6.67
CA PRO A 108 -8.33 -0.55 -7.34
C PRO A 108 -7.09 -0.36 -6.46
N TRP A 109 -7.23 -0.05 -5.17
CA TRP A 109 -6.14 0.35 -4.28
C TRP A 109 -5.63 -0.80 -3.41
N TYR A 110 -4.31 -0.94 -3.38
CA TYR A 110 -3.56 -1.92 -2.60
C TYR A 110 -2.44 -1.21 -1.82
N HIS A 111 -2.12 -1.70 -0.63
CA HIS A 111 -0.86 -1.41 0.05
C HIS A 111 0.21 -2.33 -0.55
N TRP A 112 1.42 -1.82 -0.72
CA TRP A 112 2.55 -2.56 -1.28
C TRP A 112 3.77 -2.44 -0.38
N THR A 113 4.48 -3.54 -0.18
CA THR A 113 5.80 -3.59 0.45
C THR A 113 6.71 -4.50 -0.37
N ASP A 114 7.97 -4.12 -0.49
CA ASP A 114 9.02 -5.06 -0.88
C ASP A 114 9.66 -5.68 0.36
N GLU A 115 10.42 -6.74 0.17
CA GLU A 115 11.37 -7.33 1.12
C GLU A 115 12.64 -7.72 0.33
N TYR A 116 13.79 -7.13 0.67
CA TYR A 116 15.10 -7.35 0.00
C TYR A 116 16.02 -8.35 0.72
#